data_AF-A0A2N7GAL9-F1
#
_entry.id   AF-A0A2N7GAL9-F1
#
_cell.length_a   1.000
_cell.length_b   1.000
_cell.length_c   1.000
_cell.angle_alpha   90.00
_cell.angle_beta   90.00
_cell.angle_gamma   90.00
#
_symmetry.space_group_name_H-M   'P 1'
#
loop_
_entity.id
_entity.type
_entity.pdbx_description
1 polymer ?
#
loop_
_entity_poly.entity_id
_entity_poly.type
_entity_poly.pdbx_seq_one_letter_code
_entity_poly.pdbx_strand_id
1 'polypeptide(L)'
;MNQIKLKNALRELGAEYNVSLTELFKVLQSKAKEWTSIDDCPKYEKHCVTGVIRNRSTHRVLKPNNSGFVKVRNYKGKVIAMKQGKA
;
A
#
# COMPACT_ATOMS: atom_id res chain seq x y z
N MET A 1 -13.54 11.60 -3.01
CA MET A 1 -14.18 10.38 -2.49
C MET A 1 -15.43 10.80 -1.74
N ASN A 2 -16.63 10.29 -2.08
CA ASN A 2 -17.87 10.68 -1.39
C ASN A 2 -17.94 9.96 -0.04
N GLN A 3 -17.78 10.69 1.06
CA GLN A 3 -17.75 10.15 2.42
C GLN A 3 -19.01 9.35 2.78
N ILE A 4 -20.17 9.73 2.22
CA ILE A 4 -21.45 9.04 2.46
C ILE A 4 -21.44 7.64 1.86
N LYS A 5 -20.93 7.50 0.62
CA LYS A 5 -20.83 6.20 -0.06
C LYS A 5 -19.92 5.23 0.70
N LEU A 6 -18.77 5.73 1.19
CA LEU A 6 -17.85 4.92 1.98
C LEU A 6 -18.50 4.44 3.29
N LYS A 7 -19.19 5.33 4.01
CA LYS A 7 -19.85 4.99 5.27
C LYS A 7 -20.92 3.91 5.09
N ASN A 8 -21.70 3.99 4.01
CA ASN A 8 -22.73 2.99 3.71
C ASN A 8 -22.10 1.62 3.37
N ALA A 9 -21.09 1.59 2.51
CA ALA A 9 -20.38 0.36 2.16
C ALA A 9 -19.76 -0.33 3.39
N LEU A 10 -19.16 0.45 4.30
CA LEU A 10 -18.61 -0.10 5.55
C LEU A 10 -19.69 -0.65 6.49
N ARG A 11 -20.88 -0.04 6.52
CA ARG A 11 -22.00 -0.51 7.35
C ARG A 11 -22.58 -1.83 6.81
N GLU A 12 -22.74 -1.93 5.49
CA GLU A 12 -23.19 -3.16 4.82
C GLU A 12 -22.21 -4.31 5.07
N LEU A 13 -20.91 -4.06 4.89
CA LEU A 13 -19.86 -5.03 5.18
C LEU A 13 -19.84 -5.43 6.67
N GLY A 14 -20.00 -4.47 7.58
CA GLY A 14 -20.08 -4.76 9.02
C GLY A 14 -21.25 -5.67 9.37
N ALA A 15 -22.40 -5.47 8.74
CA ALA A 15 -23.57 -6.33 8.93
C ALA A 15 -23.34 -7.74 8.36
N GLU A 16 -22.73 -7.85 7.16
CA GLU A 16 -22.45 -9.13 6.51
C GLU A 16 -21.51 -10.02 7.34
N TYR A 17 -20.44 -9.43 7.88
CA TYR A 17 -19.44 -10.17 8.65
C TYR A 17 -19.70 -10.16 10.16
N ASN A 18 -20.81 -9.55 10.62
CA ASN A 18 -21.14 -9.34 12.04
C ASN A 18 -20.00 -8.66 12.83
N VAL A 19 -19.40 -7.63 12.25
CA VAL A 19 -18.28 -6.88 12.81
C VAL A 19 -18.67 -5.41 12.98
N SER A 20 -18.25 -4.80 14.09
CA SER A 20 -18.51 -3.38 14.31
C SER A 20 -17.72 -2.50 13.31
N LEU A 21 -18.26 -1.32 13.00
CA LEU A 21 -17.54 -0.32 12.19
C LEU A 21 -16.15 -0.02 12.76
N THR A 22 -16.03 0.05 14.08
CA THR A 22 -14.77 0.35 14.78
C THR A 22 -13.72 -0.73 14.53
N GLU A 23 -14.11 -2.00 14.54
CA GLU A 23 -13.22 -3.12 14.24
C GLU A 23 -12.82 -3.15 12.76
N LEU A 24 -13.76 -2.91 11.84
CA LEU A 24 -13.44 -2.73 10.42
C LEU A 24 -12.44 -1.61 10.20
N PHE A 25 -12.60 -0.46 10.87
CA PHE A 25 -11.63 0.62 10.81
C PHE A 25 -10.25 0.21 11.34
N LYS A 26 -10.18 -0.58 12.42
CA LYS A 26 -8.90 -1.11 12.93
C LYS A 26 -8.20 -1.98 11.90
N VAL A 27 -8.94 -2.84 11.19
CA VAL A 27 -8.41 -3.69 10.11
C VAL A 27 -7.90 -2.84 8.93
N LEU A 28 -8.68 -1.85 8.51
CA LEU A 28 -8.26 -0.96 7.41
C LEU A 28 -7.00 -0.16 7.79
N GLN A 29 -6.93 0.34 9.03
CA GLN A 29 -5.77 1.06 9.53
C GLN A 29 -4.55 0.16 9.67
N SER A 30 -4.71 -1.09 10.12
CA SER A 30 -3.58 -2.03 10.21
C SER A 30 -2.99 -2.31 8.83
N LYS A 31 -3.83 -2.49 7.81
CA LYS A 31 -3.39 -2.69 6.41
C LYS A 31 -2.68 -1.48 5.82
N ALA A 32 -3.03 -0.26 6.24
CA ALA A 32 -2.29 0.93 5.84
C ALA A 32 -0.88 0.99 6.47
N LYS A 33 -0.76 0.60 7.75
CA LYS A 33 0.50 0.60 8.50
C LYS A 33 1.53 -0.42 8.02
N GLU A 34 1.12 -1.40 7.22
CA GLU A 34 2.01 -2.40 6.62
C GLU A 34 2.96 -1.81 5.55
N TRP A 35 2.77 -0.55 5.14
CA TRP A 35 3.54 0.10 4.10
C TRP A 35 4.31 1.31 4.63
N THR A 36 5.63 1.29 4.45
CA THR A 36 6.52 2.38 4.86
C THR A 36 7.07 3.10 3.64
N SER A 37 7.17 4.43 3.70
CA SER A 37 7.82 5.22 2.63
C SER A 37 9.27 4.78 2.46
N ILE A 38 9.75 4.78 1.22
CA ILE A 38 11.15 4.47 0.92
C ILE A 38 11.97 5.76 1.02
N ASP A 39 13.07 5.71 1.77
CA ASP A 39 14.02 6.82 1.91
C ASP A 39 14.47 7.34 0.53
N ASP A 40 14.54 8.66 0.42
CA ASP A 40 14.85 9.40 -0.81
C ASP A 40 13.88 9.19 -2.00
N CYS A 41 12.90 8.28 -1.88
CA CYS A 41 11.98 7.88 -2.95
C CYS A 41 10.50 8.07 -2.50
N PRO A 42 10.05 9.30 -2.21
CA PRO A 42 8.77 9.57 -1.52
C PRO A 42 7.50 9.18 -2.29
N LYS A 43 7.64 8.86 -3.59
CA LYS A 43 6.56 8.37 -4.45
C LYS A 43 6.28 6.88 -4.27
N TYR A 44 7.10 6.17 -3.49
CA TYR A 44 7.08 4.73 -3.36
C TYR A 44 7.02 4.32 -1.90
N GLU A 45 6.37 3.19 -1.66
CA GLU A 45 6.29 2.55 -0.36
C GLU A 45 6.75 1.10 -0.50
N LYS A 46 7.28 0.57 0.61
CA LYS A 46 7.69 -0.82 0.75
C LYS A 46 6.85 -1.48 1.84
N HIS A 47 6.38 -2.68 1.57
CA HIS A 47 5.69 -3.49 2.56
C HIS A 47 6.67 -3.99 3.61
N CYS A 48 6.37 -3.81 4.90
CA CYS A 48 7.27 -4.12 6.00
C CYS A 48 7.68 -5.61 6.06
N VAL A 49 6.73 -6.51 5.79
CA VAL A 49 6.95 -7.97 5.85
C VAL A 49 7.52 -8.53 4.53
N THR A 50 6.77 -8.42 3.43
CA THR A 50 7.13 -9.03 2.15
C THR A 50 8.23 -8.28 1.39
N GLY A 51 8.49 -7.02 1.74
CA GLY A 51 9.43 -6.17 0.99
C GLY A 51 8.99 -5.82 -0.43
N VAL A 52 7.71 -6.05 -0.77
CA VAL A 52 7.10 -5.64 -2.04
C VAL A 52 7.07 -4.11 -2.12
N ILE A 53 7.30 -3.55 -3.30
CA ILE A 53 7.36 -2.11 -3.52
C ILE A 53 6.16 -1.69 -4.37
N ARG A 54 5.47 -0.62 -3.96
CA ARG A 54 4.35 -0.04 -4.71
C ARG A 54 4.49 1.46 -4.89
N ASN A 55 3.74 2.01 -5.83
CA ASN A 55 3.52 3.45 -5.91
C ASN A 55 2.60 3.90 -4.76
N ARG A 56 2.97 4.96 -4.05
CA ARG A 56 2.22 5.49 -2.90
C ARG A 56 0.84 6.01 -3.29
N SER A 57 0.71 6.73 -4.41
CA SER A 57 -0.53 7.40 -4.78
C SER A 57 -1.52 6.47 -5.49
N THR A 58 -1.03 5.49 -6.24
CA THR A 58 -1.89 4.56 -7.00
C THR A 58 -2.02 3.19 -6.36
N HIS A 59 -1.28 2.92 -5.29
CA HIS A 59 -1.15 1.60 -4.64
C HIS A 59 -0.73 0.45 -5.57
N ARG A 60 -0.31 0.74 -6.80
CA ARG A 60 0.11 -0.26 -7.78
C ARG A 60 1.47 -0.86 -7.38
N VAL A 61 1.49 -2.16 -7.14
CA VAL A 61 2.71 -2.94 -6.94
C VAL A 61 3.58 -2.88 -8.20
N LEU A 62 4.87 -2.63 -8.04
CA LEU A 62 5.82 -2.54 -9.13
C LEU A 62 6.23 -3.95 -9.59
N LYS A 63 6.13 -4.20 -10.90
CA LYS A 63 6.60 -5.47 -11.48
C LYS A 63 8.14 -5.50 -11.49
N PRO A 64 8.78 -6.52 -10.88
CA PRO A 64 10.22 -6.65 -10.95
C PRO A 64 10.66 -7.18 -12.32
N ASN A 65 11.93 -6.96 -12.67
CA ASN A 65 12.58 -7.65 -13.78
C ASN A 65 12.91 -9.12 -13.43
N ASN A 66 13.47 -9.87 -14.38
CA ASN A 66 13.85 -11.28 -14.19
C ASN A 66 14.84 -11.50 -13.03
N SER A 67 15.62 -10.47 -12.69
CA SER A 67 16.54 -10.49 -11.56
C SER A 67 15.90 -10.05 -10.23
N GLY A 68 14.59 -9.76 -10.19
CA GLY A 68 13.87 -9.36 -8.98
C GLY A 68 14.01 -7.89 -8.59
N PHE A 69 14.45 -7.01 -9.49
CA PHE A 69 14.62 -5.57 -9.22
C PHE A 69 13.52 -4.72 -9.82
N VAL A 70 13.15 -3.65 -9.13
CA VAL A 70 12.26 -2.60 -9.61
C VAL A 70 13.02 -1.30 -9.79
N LYS A 71 12.58 -0.47 -10.75
CA LYS A 71 13.12 0.88 -10.96
C LYS A 71 12.24 1.88 -10.20
N VAL A 72 12.84 2.63 -9.28
CA VAL A 72 12.21 3.75 -8.56
C VAL A 72 12.93 5.05 -8.88
N ARG A 73 12.25 6.18 -8.68
CA ARG A 73 12.81 7.52 -8.90
C ARG A 73 12.92 8.27 -7.59
N ASN A 74 14.11 8.78 -7.29
CA ASN A 74 14.34 9.58 -6.10
C ASN A 74 13.89 11.05 -6.27
N TYR A 75 14.01 11.86 -5.23
CA TYR A 75 13.69 13.29 -5.27
C TYR A 75 14.50 14.10 -6.29
N LYS A 76 15.73 13.67 -6.63
CA LYS A 76 16.58 14.28 -7.67
C LYS A 76 16.20 13.85 -9.09
N GLY A 77 15.17 13.03 -9.27
CA GLY A 77 14.77 12.50 -10.57
C GLY A 77 15.63 11.34 -11.07
N LYS A 78 16.65 10.90 -10.32
CA LYS A 78 17.51 9.77 -10.67
C LYS A 78 16.77 8.45 -10.50
N VAL A 79 16.94 7.56 -11.46
CA VAL A 79 16.40 6.19 -11.40
C VAL A 79 17.36 5.30 -10.61
N ILE A 80 16.84 4.58 -9.62
CA ILE A 80 17.56 3.66 -8.76
C ILE A 80 16.92 2.28 -8.92
N ALA A 81 17.74 1.24 -9.04
CA ALA A 81 17.28 -0.14 -8.99
C ALA A 81 17.21 -0.60 -7.54
N MET A 82 16.05 -1.10 -7.10
CA MET A 82 15.86 -1.65 -5.76
C MET A 82 15.43 -3.11 -5.85
N LYS A 83 16.02 -3.96 -5.02
CA LYS A 83 15.61 -5.37 -4.92
C LYS A 83 14.23 -5.43 -4.28
N GLN A 84 13.30 -6.10 -4.95
CA GLN A 84 11.98 -6.36 -4.40
C GLN A 84 12.01 -7.67 -3.61
N GLY A 85 11.32 -7.70 -2.47
CA GLY A 85 11.14 -8.94 -1.73
C GLY A 85 10.21 -9.91 -2.46
N LYS A 86 10.28 -11.20 -2.09
CA LYS A 86 9.36 -12.21 -2.63
C LYS A 86 8.03 -12.07 -1.88
N ALA A 87 6.95 -11.87 -2.64
CA ALA A 87 5.59 -11.94 -2.11
C ALA A 87 5.26 -13.37 -1.67
#